data_AF-A0A161SP42-F1
#
_entry.id   AF-A0A161SP42-F1
#
_cell.length_a   1.000
_cell.length_b   1.000
_cell.length_c   1.000
_cell.angle_alpha   90.00
_cell.angle_beta   90.00
_cell.angle_gamma   90.00
#
_symmetry.space_group_name_H-M   'P 1'
#
loop_
_entity.id
_entity.type
_entity.pdbx_description
1 polymer ?
#
loop_
_entity_poly.entity_id
_entity_poly.type
_entity_poly.pdbx_seq_one_letter_code
_entity_poly.pdbx_strand_id
1 'polypeptide(L)'
;MTRRPTTMVGIVVILGALALSACTGLPSAPAETTDAAPPPTETATPAPTPVPGSVAPESRYDLDCDDLVPADLVSALMGDAVGPADPLATAASAGPSIPRMTSVVAIGGLACEWSNGEPNNSQFGTNPAYVGLLVTVVPMPDAGWSSRATKYGMPQPGEWCEASFCSMTRATADAWVAAESRLGEEVAADSAAAAAVADAAAAAIEAASPSAAPTQPDSAIPTECEALVPTTAVESLTGTSGLVATTSAGGWSEWAEAMSIAGNGWCRWTTPDTEESVAAVSWIRGGRWAADRLDEAGALVPAGSDPGLDLTAPDRALLRCTEYTCTVDLVVGADWLQVQSDDEGQAVAIAREVAAGLLG
;
A
#
# COMPACT_ATOMS: atom_id res chain seq x y z
N MET A 1 22.39 -38.91 12.42
CA MET A 1 22.32 -37.67 11.61
C MET A 1 23.52 -37.64 10.68
N THR A 2 23.34 -38.18 9.48
CA THR A 2 24.38 -38.37 8.45
C THR A 2 24.33 -37.19 7.49
N ARG A 3 25.36 -36.34 7.51
CA ARG A 3 25.54 -35.22 6.58
C ARG A 3 25.86 -35.76 5.19
N ARG A 4 25.11 -35.33 4.16
CA ARG A 4 25.47 -35.52 2.75
C ARG A 4 26.19 -34.26 2.24
N PRO A 5 27.29 -34.38 1.49
CA PRO A 5 27.92 -33.25 0.83
C PRO A 5 27.20 -32.94 -0.50
N THR A 6 26.87 -31.68 -0.73
CA THR A 6 26.30 -31.18 -1.98
C THR A 6 27.45 -30.74 -2.89
N THR A 7 27.55 -31.41 -4.03
CA THR A 7 28.53 -31.15 -5.09
C THR A 7 28.18 -29.85 -5.82
N MET A 8 29.09 -28.87 -5.81
CA MET A 8 29.01 -27.68 -6.68
C MET A 8 29.30 -28.08 -8.13
N VAL A 9 28.36 -27.79 -9.02
CA VAL A 9 28.57 -27.80 -10.47
C VAL A 9 28.72 -26.35 -10.93
N GLY A 10 29.91 -26.01 -11.42
CA GLY A 10 30.21 -24.70 -11.99
C GLY A 10 29.59 -24.55 -13.38
N ILE A 11 29.04 -23.37 -13.66
CA ILE A 11 28.60 -22.96 -14.99
C ILE A 11 29.50 -21.83 -15.48
N VAL A 12 30.11 -22.09 -16.63
CA VAL A 12 30.96 -21.22 -17.44
C VAL A 12 30.06 -20.21 -18.17
N VAL A 13 30.32 -18.91 -18.04
CA VAL A 13 29.71 -17.87 -18.88
C VAL A 13 30.73 -17.38 -19.90
N ILE A 14 30.36 -17.50 -21.18
CA ILE A 14 31.12 -17.10 -22.36
C ILE A 14 30.82 -15.63 -22.66
N LEU A 15 31.86 -14.78 -22.66
CA LEU A 15 31.84 -13.41 -23.17
C LEU A 15 31.80 -13.42 -24.70
N GLY A 16 30.67 -13.00 -25.28
CA GLY A 16 30.50 -12.75 -26.70
C GLY A 16 30.49 -11.25 -26.99
N ALA A 17 31.59 -10.73 -27.54
CA ALA A 17 31.65 -9.38 -28.11
C ALA A 17 31.16 -9.41 -29.57
N LEU A 18 30.18 -8.56 -29.91
CA LEU A 18 29.80 -8.27 -31.29
C LEU A 18 29.89 -6.76 -31.53
N ALA A 19 30.89 -6.41 -32.35
CA ALA A 19 31.03 -5.15 -33.05
C ALA A 19 30.21 -5.16 -34.36
N LEU A 20 30.23 -4.03 -35.10
CA LEU A 20 29.68 -3.73 -36.45
C LEU A 20 28.46 -2.78 -36.35
N SER A 21 28.31 -1.72 -37.15
CA SER A 21 29.09 -1.11 -38.23
C SER A 21 28.52 0.28 -38.50
N ALA A 22 29.38 1.29 -38.63
CA ALA A 22 29.01 2.61 -39.09
C ALA A 22 28.97 2.65 -40.62
N CYS A 23 27.81 2.92 -41.21
CA CYS A 23 27.66 3.23 -42.64
C CYS A 23 27.52 4.74 -42.81
N THR A 24 28.54 5.37 -43.39
CA THR A 24 28.56 6.74 -43.87
C THR A 24 27.82 6.85 -45.21
N GLY A 25 26.66 7.52 -45.19
CA GLY A 25 25.88 7.86 -46.38
C GLY A 25 26.34 9.20 -47.00
N LEU A 26 26.44 9.21 -48.33
CA LEU A 26 26.81 10.34 -49.17
C LEU A 26 25.77 11.49 -49.16
N PRO A 27 26.19 12.75 -49.33
CA PRO A 27 25.28 13.90 -49.44
C PRO A 27 24.56 13.90 -50.80
N SER A 28 23.23 13.79 -50.76
CA SER A 28 22.35 13.99 -51.92
C SER A 28 22.02 15.47 -52.12
N ALA A 29 21.92 15.87 -53.38
CA ALA A 29 21.65 17.22 -53.84
C ALA A 29 20.32 17.80 -53.32
N PRO A 30 20.21 19.13 -53.16
CA PRO A 30 18.96 19.76 -52.72
C PRO A 30 17.90 19.66 -53.82
N ALA A 31 16.82 18.95 -53.53
CA ALA A 31 15.61 18.96 -54.33
C ALA A 31 14.85 20.27 -54.12
N GLU A 32 14.27 20.80 -55.21
CA GLU A 32 13.46 22.02 -55.22
C GLU A 32 12.27 21.88 -54.26
N THR A 33 12.20 22.79 -53.28
CA THR A 33 11.10 22.90 -52.32
C THR A 33 9.82 23.28 -53.05
N THR A 34 8.95 22.30 -53.26
CA THR A 34 7.54 22.53 -53.56
C THR A 34 6.85 22.89 -52.24
N ASP A 35 6.15 24.03 -52.23
CA ASP A 35 5.44 24.58 -51.07
C ASP A 35 4.47 23.52 -50.51
N ALA A 36 4.79 22.96 -49.34
CA ALA A 36 4.02 21.89 -48.72
C ALA A 36 2.73 22.47 -48.14
N ALA A 37 1.59 21.89 -48.54
CA ALA A 37 0.30 22.22 -47.94
C ALA A 37 0.37 22.07 -46.41
N PRO A 38 -0.25 22.97 -45.63
CA PRO A 38 -0.22 22.91 -44.17
C PRO A 38 -0.75 21.54 -43.70
N PRO A 39 -0.11 20.90 -42.71
CA PRO A 39 -0.56 19.63 -42.18
C PRO A 39 -2.00 19.77 -41.68
N PRO A 40 -2.86 18.76 -41.88
CA PRO A 40 -4.21 18.79 -41.34
C PRO A 40 -4.11 19.00 -39.82
N THR A 41 -4.86 19.97 -39.30
CA THR A 41 -5.00 20.18 -37.87
C THR A 41 -5.61 18.91 -37.28
N GLU A 42 -4.81 18.13 -36.58
CA GLU A 42 -5.29 16.96 -35.84
C GLU A 42 -6.28 17.47 -34.78
N THR A 43 -7.55 17.12 -34.97
CA THR A 43 -8.56 17.30 -33.93
C THR A 43 -8.13 16.44 -32.75
N ALA A 44 -7.76 17.06 -31.63
CA ALA A 44 -7.37 16.34 -30.43
C ALA A 44 -8.46 15.33 -30.05
N THR A 45 -8.12 14.04 -30.04
CA THR A 45 -8.98 13.01 -29.49
C THR A 45 -9.24 13.36 -28.03
N PRO A 46 -10.50 13.42 -27.58
CA PRO A 46 -10.79 13.68 -26.17
C PRO A 46 -10.07 12.65 -25.30
N ALA A 47 -9.39 13.12 -24.26
CA ALA A 47 -8.75 12.23 -23.30
C ALA A 47 -9.82 11.28 -22.71
N PRO A 48 -9.49 10.00 -22.48
CA PRO A 48 -10.40 9.08 -21.85
C PRO A 48 -10.82 9.64 -20.48
N THR A 49 -12.11 9.59 -20.18
CA THR A 49 -12.60 9.94 -18.85
C THR A 49 -11.97 9.00 -17.82
N PRO A 50 -11.31 9.51 -16.77
CA PRO A 50 -10.72 8.67 -15.75
C PRO A 50 -11.79 7.83 -15.06
N VAL A 51 -11.44 6.59 -14.71
CA VAL A 51 -12.32 5.71 -13.95
C VAL A 51 -12.50 6.29 -12.53
N PRO A 52 -13.72 6.30 -11.96
CA PRO A 52 -13.92 6.79 -10.60
C PRO A 52 -12.95 6.15 -9.59
N GLY A 53 -12.30 6.99 -8.78
CA GLY A 53 -11.36 6.54 -7.75
C GLY A 53 -9.98 6.11 -8.25
N SER A 54 -9.65 6.24 -9.55
CA SER A 54 -8.32 5.87 -10.08
C SER A 54 -7.22 6.90 -9.78
N VAL A 55 -7.56 8.08 -9.26
CA VAL A 55 -6.62 9.13 -8.90
C VAL A 55 -6.40 9.11 -7.39
N ALA A 56 -5.14 9.03 -6.97
CA ALA A 56 -4.79 9.07 -5.56
C ALA A 56 -5.14 10.44 -4.95
N PRO A 57 -5.62 10.49 -3.69
CA PRO A 57 -5.83 11.76 -3.01
C PRO A 57 -4.53 12.56 -2.88
N GLU A 58 -4.64 13.87 -3.05
CA GLU A 58 -3.52 14.78 -2.80
C GLU A 58 -3.26 14.93 -1.30
N SER A 59 -2.00 15.18 -0.94
CA SER A 59 -1.60 15.50 0.43
C SER A 59 -2.25 16.80 0.88
N ARG A 60 -2.74 16.86 2.13
CA ARG A 60 -3.29 18.08 2.72
C ARG A 60 -2.23 19.15 2.99
N TYR A 61 -0.95 18.78 3.01
CA TYR A 61 0.11 19.70 3.39
C TYR A 61 0.82 20.36 2.20
N ASP A 62 0.50 19.94 0.97
CA ASP A 62 1.21 20.38 -0.24
C ASP A 62 2.74 20.19 -0.12
N LEU A 63 3.12 19.08 0.52
CA LEU A 63 4.50 18.64 0.68
C LEU A 63 4.69 17.33 -0.07
N ASP A 64 5.86 17.15 -0.67
CA ASP A 64 6.36 15.84 -1.06
C ASP A 64 7.25 15.23 0.03
N CYS A 65 7.90 14.11 -0.27
CA CYS A 65 8.76 13.41 0.69
C CYS A 65 10.10 14.11 0.94
N ASP A 66 10.63 14.83 -0.04
CA ASP A 66 11.90 15.56 0.08
C ASP A 66 11.69 16.86 0.87
N ASP A 67 10.50 17.48 0.76
CA ASP A 67 10.08 18.60 1.60
C ASP A 67 9.81 18.17 3.05
N LEU A 68 9.27 16.95 3.24
CA LEU A 68 8.94 16.43 4.57
C LEU A 68 10.19 16.08 5.37
N VAL A 69 11.15 15.38 4.76
CA VAL A 69 12.40 14.99 5.42
C VAL A 69 13.58 15.35 4.52
N PRO A 70 14.43 16.31 4.93
CA PRO A 70 15.65 16.65 4.20
C PRO A 70 16.54 15.42 3.94
N ALA A 71 17.01 15.30 2.69
CA ALA A 71 17.81 14.16 2.25
C ALA A 71 19.10 13.95 3.07
N ASP A 72 19.70 15.02 3.61
CA ASP A 72 20.88 14.93 4.47
C ASP A 72 20.59 14.25 5.82
N LEU A 73 19.37 14.40 6.36
CA LEU A 73 18.94 13.67 7.55
C LEU A 73 18.70 12.18 7.24
N VAL A 74 18.10 11.88 6.08
CA VAL A 74 17.94 10.49 5.63
C VAL A 74 19.31 9.83 5.47
N SER A 75 20.26 10.49 4.78
CA SER A 75 21.63 9.98 4.62
C SER A 75 22.39 9.89 5.95
N ALA A 76 22.17 10.81 6.88
CA ALA A 76 22.80 10.74 8.21
C ALA A 76 22.32 9.53 9.02
N LEU A 77 21.03 9.19 8.92
CA LEU A 77 20.44 8.05 9.62
C LEU A 77 20.71 6.71 8.91
N MET A 78 20.55 6.66 7.58
CA MET A 78 20.50 5.43 6.80
C MET A 78 21.76 5.16 5.97
N GLY A 79 22.65 6.15 5.83
CA GLY A 79 23.78 6.10 4.90
C GLY A 79 23.35 6.10 3.43
N ASP A 80 24.25 5.67 2.55
CA ASP A 80 24.00 5.56 1.09
C ASP A 80 23.24 4.27 0.70
N ALA A 81 22.72 3.52 1.68
CA ALA A 81 22.15 2.19 1.47
C ALA A 81 20.69 2.20 1.00
N VAL A 82 20.03 3.36 0.99
CA VAL A 82 18.60 3.50 0.70
C VAL A 82 18.34 4.57 -0.35
N GLY A 83 17.22 4.44 -1.06
CA GLY A 83 16.69 5.47 -1.95
C GLY A 83 15.17 5.56 -1.83
N PRO A 84 14.52 6.56 -2.44
CA PRO A 84 13.07 6.68 -2.41
C PRO A 84 12.38 5.40 -2.89
N ALA A 85 11.38 4.95 -2.15
CA ALA A 85 10.60 3.76 -2.42
C ALA A 85 9.10 4.05 -2.26
N ASP A 86 8.28 3.21 -2.89
CA ASP A 86 6.83 3.27 -2.74
C ASP A 86 6.40 2.37 -1.57
N PRO A 87 5.92 2.95 -0.44
CA PRO A 87 5.57 2.15 0.73
C PRO A 87 4.40 1.20 0.51
N LEU A 88 3.53 1.46 -0.48
CA LEU A 88 2.45 0.54 -0.81
C LEU A 88 3.01 -0.68 -1.53
N ALA A 89 3.90 -0.47 -2.50
CA ALA A 89 4.52 -1.56 -3.27
C ALA A 89 5.45 -2.41 -2.40
N THR A 90 6.29 -1.79 -1.57
CA THR A 90 7.17 -2.49 -0.63
C THR A 90 6.38 -3.39 0.33
N ALA A 91 5.26 -2.88 0.87
CA ALA A 91 4.42 -3.62 1.80
C ALA A 91 3.61 -4.74 1.15
N ALA A 92 3.07 -4.52 -0.05
CA ALA A 92 2.34 -5.55 -0.80
C ALA A 92 3.27 -6.69 -1.25
N SER A 93 4.55 -6.41 -1.46
CA SER A 93 5.55 -7.44 -1.81
C SER A 93 5.88 -8.39 -0.66
N ALA A 94 5.57 -8.03 0.59
CA ALA A 94 5.86 -8.85 1.76
C ALA A 94 4.68 -9.76 2.18
N GLY A 95 3.47 -9.52 1.65
CA GLY A 95 2.30 -10.30 2.00
C GLY A 95 1.03 -9.81 1.30
N PRO A 96 -0.02 -10.64 1.29
CA PRO A 96 -1.19 -10.37 0.47
C PRO A 96 -2.08 -9.24 1.01
N SER A 97 -1.90 -8.76 2.24
CA SER A 97 -2.76 -7.72 2.81
C SER A 97 -2.74 -6.39 2.09
N ILE A 98 -3.84 -5.66 2.17
CA ILE A 98 -3.86 -4.22 1.89
C ILE A 98 -2.81 -3.50 2.76
N PRO A 99 -1.84 -2.77 2.16
CA PRO A 99 -0.86 -1.99 2.90
C PRO A 99 -1.53 -0.98 3.84
N ARG A 100 -1.11 -0.93 5.11
CA ARG A 100 -1.65 0.00 6.12
C ARG A 100 -1.57 1.47 5.69
N MET A 101 -0.50 1.82 4.97
CA MET A 101 -0.26 3.19 4.47
C MET A 101 -1.32 3.66 3.48
N THR A 102 -2.07 2.74 2.87
CA THR A 102 -3.20 3.10 1.99
C THR A 102 -4.22 3.98 2.71
N SER A 103 -4.51 3.72 3.98
CA SER A 103 -5.46 4.54 4.75
C SER A 103 -4.91 5.91 5.12
N VAL A 104 -3.59 6.03 5.30
CA VAL A 104 -2.92 7.31 5.55
C VAL A 104 -3.04 8.21 4.31
N VAL A 105 -2.73 7.67 3.14
CA VAL A 105 -2.85 8.40 1.86
C VAL A 105 -4.31 8.70 1.53
N ALA A 106 -5.25 7.79 1.83
CA ALA A 106 -6.68 7.97 1.55
C ALA A 106 -7.31 9.22 2.19
N ILE A 107 -6.75 9.71 3.31
CA ILE A 107 -7.22 10.91 4.02
C ILE A 107 -6.38 12.16 3.70
N GLY A 108 -5.53 12.09 2.67
CA GLY A 108 -4.60 13.16 2.31
C GLY A 108 -3.43 13.29 3.30
N GLY A 109 -3.06 12.20 3.97
CA GLY A 109 -1.81 12.11 4.71
C GLY A 109 -0.61 11.84 3.81
N LEU A 110 0.57 11.70 4.42
CA LEU A 110 1.82 11.37 3.73
C LEU A 110 2.33 10.02 4.22
N ALA A 111 2.88 9.23 3.30
CA ALA A 111 3.65 8.02 3.60
C ALA A 111 4.88 8.02 2.69
N CYS A 112 6.04 8.28 3.28
CA CYS A 112 7.31 8.46 2.60
C CYS A 112 8.28 7.38 3.03
N GLU A 113 8.76 6.59 2.07
CA GLU A 113 9.72 5.52 2.34
C GLU A 113 11.03 5.77 1.61
N TRP A 114 12.13 5.55 2.32
CA TRP A 114 13.46 5.39 1.74
C TRP A 114 13.97 4.02 2.14
N SER A 115 14.16 3.11 1.19
CA SER A 115 14.60 1.74 1.49
C SER A 115 15.55 1.20 0.42
N ASN A 116 16.10 0.02 0.69
CA ASN A 116 16.88 -0.76 -0.27
C ASN A 116 16.00 -1.58 -1.23
N GLY A 117 14.68 -1.38 -1.22
CA GLY A 117 13.72 -2.06 -2.10
C GLY A 117 13.33 -3.48 -1.67
N GLU A 118 13.86 -3.97 -0.54
CA GLU A 118 13.44 -5.26 0.01
C GLU A 118 12.01 -5.18 0.58
N PRO A 119 11.23 -6.27 0.58
CA PRO A 119 9.88 -6.25 1.14
C PRO A 119 9.82 -5.95 2.64
N ASN A 120 8.90 -5.06 3.04
CA ASN A 120 8.65 -4.71 4.44
C ASN A 120 7.17 -4.42 4.70
N ASN A 121 6.57 -5.16 5.63
CA ASN A 121 5.18 -4.96 6.01
C ASN A 121 5.00 -5.11 7.53
N SER A 122 4.47 -4.08 8.18
CA SER A 122 4.30 -4.08 9.65
C SER A 122 3.22 -5.04 10.17
N GLN A 123 2.52 -5.77 9.29
CA GLN A 123 1.55 -6.82 9.63
C GLN A 123 2.11 -8.23 9.40
N PHE A 124 2.83 -8.47 8.30
CA PHE A 124 3.33 -9.81 7.92
C PHE A 124 4.81 -10.03 8.22
N GLY A 125 5.50 -8.96 8.61
CA GLY A 125 6.92 -8.98 8.92
C GLY A 125 7.75 -8.27 7.87
N THR A 126 9.04 -8.25 8.16
CA THR A 126 10.04 -7.54 7.38
C THR A 126 11.03 -8.55 6.86
N ASN A 127 11.39 -8.47 5.57
CA ASN A 127 12.50 -9.26 5.05
C ASN A 127 13.76 -8.96 5.89
N PRO A 128 14.52 -9.96 6.37
CA PRO A 128 15.72 -9.72 7.18
C PRO A 128 16.78 -8.84 6.52
N ALA A 129 16.80 -8.78 5.19
CA ALA A 129 17.70 -7.90 4.42
C ALA A 129 17.18 -6.46 4.28
N TYR A 130 15.96 -6.16 4.73
CA TYR A 130 15.38 -4.84 4.62
C TYR A 130 16.13 -3.81 5.47
N VAL A 131 16.49 -2.72 4.81
CA VAL A 131 17.00 -1.51 5.43
C VAL A 131 16.18 -0.35 4.89
N GLY A 132 15.58 0.43 5.77
CA GLY A 132 14.72 1.53 5.34
C GLY A 132 14.19 2.41 6.46
N LEU A 133 13.72 3.59 6.05
CA LEU A 133 13.03 4.60 6.84
C LEU A 133 11.64 4.79 6.25
N LEU A 134 10.60 4.68 7.09
CA LEU A 134 9.22 5.02 6.76
C LEU A 134 8.78 6.18 7.64
N VAL A 135 8.37 7.29 7.03
CA VAL A 135 7.76 8.44 7.73
C VAL A 135 6.31 8.59 7.29
N THR A 136 5.40 8.65 8.26
CA THR A 136 3.97 8.78 8.02
C THR A 136 3.44 10.02 8.71
N VAL A 137 2.46 10.66 8.07
CA VAL A 137 1.76 11.83 8.62
C VAL A 137 0.27 11.60 8.49
N VAL A 138 -0.41 11.56 9.63
CA VAL A 138 -1.87 11.44 9.72
C VAL A 138 -2.42 12.82 10.09
N PRO A 139 -3.15 13.48 9.19
CA PRO A 139 -3.81 14.75 9.48
C PRO A 139 -4.87 14.61 10.58
N MET A 140 -5.01 15.63 11.41
CA MET A 140 -6.07 15.70 12.40
C MET A 140 -7.44 15.77 11.70
N PRO A 141 -8.42 14.97 12.15
CA PRO A 141 -9.79 15.08 11.66
C PRO A 141 -10.47 16.35 12.16
N ASP A 142 -11.43 16.87 11.40
CA ASP A 142 -12.23 18.03 11.82
C ASP A 142 -13.00 17.75 13.13
N ALA A 143 -13.38 16.49 13.37
CA ALA A 143 -14.06 16.05 14.59
C ALA A 143 -13.08 15.81 15.78
N GLY A 144 -11.78 15.99 15.57
CA GLY A 144 -10.73 15.55 16.48
C GLY A 144 -10.43 14.05 16.39
N TRP A 145 -9.47 13.61 17.20
CA TRP A 145 -9.05 12.20 17.27
C TRP A 145 -10.17 11.29 17.77
N SER A 146 -10.19 10.05 17.31
CA SER A 146 -11.17 9.06 17.71
C SER A 146 -11.15 8.83 19.23
N SER A 147 -12.29 8.39 19.77
CA SER A 147 -12.40 8.03 21.18
C SER A 147 -11.42 6.91 21.57
N ARG A 148 -11.07 6.03 20.62
CA ARG A 148 -10.09 4.97 20.81
C ARG A 148 -8.68 5.53 20.91
N ALA A 149 -8.26 6.39 19.99
CA ALA A 149 -6.96 7.07 20.07
C ALA A 149 -6.85 7.86 21.39
N THR A 150 -7.87 8.66 21.71
CA THR A 150 -7.93 9.45 22.95
C THR A 150 -7.83 8.56 24.20
N LYS A 151 -8.53 7.41 24.22
CA LYS A 151 -8.48 6.45 25.34
C LYS A 151 -7.08 5.88 25.58
N TYR A 152 -6.29 5.71 24.52
CA TYR A 152 -4.90 5.24 24.61
C TYR A 152 -3.87 6.38 24.75
N GLY A 153 -4.33 7.63 24.90
CA GLY A 153 -3.47 8.80 25.05
C GLY A 153 -2.76 9.20 23.75
N MET A 154 -3.36 8.90 22.60
CA MET A 154 -2.79 9.20 21.28
C MET A 154 -3.50 10.40 20.62
N PRO A 155 -2.78 11.16 19.76
CA PRO A 155 -1.35 11.10 19.52
C PRO A 155 -0.55 11.63 20.73
N GLN A 156 0.60 11.03 21.00
CA GLN A 156 1.57 11.54 21.98
C GLN A 156 3.01 11.35 21.46
N PRO A 157 3.95 12.23 21.88
CA PRO A 157 5.36 12.00 21.63
C PRO A 157 5.82 10.68 22.26
N GLY A 158 6.59 9.93 21.50
CA GLY A 158 7.09 8.61 21.88
C GLY A 158 8.41 8.35 21.19
N GLU A 159 9.32 7.70 21.89
CA GLU A 159 10.64 7.33 21.38
C GLU A 159 10.97 5.93 21.86
N TRP A 160 11.27 5.05 20.92
CA TRP A 160 11.65 3.68 21.22
C TRP A 160 12.67 3.19 20.21
N CYS A 161 13.81 2.70 20.70
CA CYS A 161 14.82 2.07 19.87
C CYS A 161 15.28 0.74 20.47
N GLU A 162 15.54 -0.23 19.61
CA GLU A 162 16.21 -1.48 19.90
C GLU A 162 17.51 -1.58 19.08
N ALA A 163 18.12 -2.78 18.98
CA ALA A 163 19.44 -2.95 18.40
C ALA A 163 19.62 -2.29 17.02
N SER A 164 18.68 -2.50 16.10
CA SER A 164 18.71 -1.94 14.74
C SER A 164 17.38 -1.32 14.30
N PHE A 165 16.48 -1.05 15.25
CA PHE A 165 15.16 -0.47 14.98
C PHE A 165 14.95 0.78 15.83
N CYS A 166 14.34 1.81 15.26
CA CYS A 166 13.77 2.93 15.99
C CYS A 166 12.35 3.23 15.51
N SER A 167 11.48 3.61 16.44
CA SER A 167 10.16 4.19 16.21
C SER A 167 10.05 5.48 17.01
N MET A 168 9.75 6.57 16.31
CA MET A 168 9.59 7.90 16.87
C MET A 168 8.21 8.42 16.50
N THR A 169 7.52 9.05 17.45
CA THR A 169 6.26 9.74 17.19
C THR A 169 6.33 11.18 17.66
N ARG A 170 5.67 12.07 16.92
CA ARG A 170 5.45 13.47 17.25
C ARG A 170 3.98 13.80 17.04
N ALA A 171 3.46 14.66 17.90
CA ALA A 171 2.15 15.28 17.73
C ALA A 171 2.40 16.75 17.43
N THR A 172 1.84 17.25 16.33
CA THR A 172 1.74 18.69 16.05
C THR A 172 0.34 19.16 16.43
N ALA A 173 0.04 20.45 16.22
CA ALA A 173 -1.32 20.95 16.42
C ALA A 173 -2.36 20.23 15.54
N ASP A 174 -1.95 19.85 14.32
CA ASP A 174 -2.87 19.38 13.27
C ASP A 174 -2.49 18.00 12.70
N ALA A 175 -1.50 17.31 13.25
CA ALA A 175 -1.06 16.01 12.73
C ALA A 175 -0.46 15.08 13.77
N TRP A 176 -0.47 13.80 13.45
CA TRP A 176 0.36 12.77 14.06
C TRP A 176 1.43 12.33 13.07
N VAL A 177 2.70 12.58 13.41
CA VAL A 177 3.87 12.15 12.65
C VAL A 177 4.48 10.91 13.30
N ALA A 178 4.76 9.87 12.53
CA ALA A 178 5.53 8.71 12.98
C ALA A 178 6.71 8.46 12.02
N ALA A 179 7.85 8.08 12.57
CA ALA A 179 9.03 7.69 11.81
C ALA A 179 9.55 6.35 12.33
N GLU A 180 9.66 5.36 11.45
CA GLU A 180 10.19 4.04 11.76
C GLU A 180 11.43 3.77 10.89
N SER A 181 12.54 3.42 11.51
CA SER A 181 13.77 3.07 10.80
C SER A 181 14.24 1.67 11.17
N ARG A 182 14.64 0.89 10.17
CA ARG A 182 15.32 -0.40 10.30
C ARG A 182 16.69 -0.29 9.67
N LEU A 183 17.72 -0.50 10.48
CA LEU A 183 19.12 -0.56 10.06
C LEU A 183 19.52 -2.03 9.89
N GLY A 184 20.55 -2.29 9.09
CA GLY A 184 21.09 -3.65 8.93
C GLY A 184 21.59 -4.22 10.26
N GLU A 185 21.66 -5.55 10.40
CA GLU A 185 21.98 -6.24 11.67
C GLU A 185 23.30 -5.80 12.32
N GLU A 186 24.25 -5.28 11.53
CA GLU A 186 25.57 -4.83 12.00
C GLU A 186 25.62 -3.34 12.38
N VAL A 187 24.53 -2.60 12.15
CA VAL A 187 24.46 -1.15 12.39
C VAL A 187 23.55 -0.88 13.59
N ALA A 188 24.14 -0.30 14.63
CA ALA A 188 23.41 0.08 15.83
C ALA A 188 22.47 1.25 15.56
N ALA A 189 21.26 1.20 16.12
CA ALA A 189 20.30 2.29 16.09
C ALA A 189 20.87 3.59 16.70
N ASP A 190 20.76 4.68 15.96
CA ASP A 190 21.06 6.03 16.45
C ASP A 190 19.75 6.75 16.78
N SER A 191 19.40 6.74 18.08
CA SER A 191 18.16 7.36 18.54
C SER A 191 18.14 8.88 18.33
N ALA A 192 19.30 9.55 18.36
CA ALA A 192 19.36 10.99 18.17
C ALA A 192 19.14 11.36 16.70
N ALA A 193 19.73 10.60 15.77
CA ALA A 193 19.48 10.77 14.34
C ALA A 193 18.03 10.46 13.97
N ALA A 194 17.46 9.38 14.52
CA ALA A 194 16.05 9.03 14.30
C ALA A 194 15.08 10.10 14.87
N ALA A 195 15.38 10.65 16.04
CA ALA A 195 14.62 11.77 16.61
C ALA A 195 14.71 13.02 15.73
N ALA A 196 15.89 13.33 15.19
CA ALA A 196 16.07 14.48 14.29
C ALA A 196 15.23 14.37 13.00
N VAL A 197 15.09 13.17 12.44
CA VAL A 197 14.18 12.92 11.30
C VAL A 197 12.72 13.20 11.67
N ALA A 198 12.26 12.67 12.81
CA ALA A 198 10.88 12.88 13.27
C ALA A 198 10.59 14.35 13.61
N ASP A 199 11.55 15.05 14.22
CA ASP A 199 11.47 16.47 14.53
C ASP A 199 11.42 17.32 13.26
N ALA A 200 12.24 16.99 12.24
CA ALA A 200 12.23 17.69 10.96
C ALA A 200 10.88 17.53 10.23
N ALA A 201 10.35 16.30 10.19
CA ALA A 201 9.03 16.04 9.62
C ALA A 201 7.92 16.80 10.36
N ALA A 202 7.94 16.80 11.70
CA ALA A 202 6.98 17.57 12.49
C ALA A 202 7.08 19.09 12.23
N ALA A 203 8.30 19.62 12.14
CA ALA A 203 8.52 21.04 11.84
C ALA A 203 8.06 21.42 10.43
N ALA A 204 8.29 20.56 9.42
CA ALA A 204 7.78 20.77 8.07
C ALA A 204 6.25 20.82 8.05
N ILE A 205 5.60 19.92 8.81
CA ILE A 205 4.14 19.90 8.95
C ILE A 205 3.60 21.12 9.69
N GLU A 206 4.27 21.62 10.72
CA GLU A 206 3.88 22.84 11.44
C GLU A 206 4.08 24.12 10.60
N ALA A 207 5.08 24.11 9.71
CA ALA A 207 5.31 25.19 8.76
C ALA A 207 4.28 25.15 7.61
N ALA A 208 3.82 23.96 7.25
CA ALA A 208 2.67 23.76 6.37
C ALA A 208 1.36 24.08 7.11
N SER A 209 0.31 24.34 6.35
CA SER A 209 -1.05 24.44 6.89
C SER A 209 -1.91 23.43 6.17
N PRO A 210 -2.67 22.56 6.88
CA PRO A 210 -3.47 21.56 6.22
C PRO A 210 -4.57 22.21 5.39
N SER A 211 -4.69 21.81 4.12
CA SER A 211 -5.86 22.07 3.31
C SER A 211 -7.07 21.30 3.84
N ALA A 212 -8.24 21.55 3.24
CA ALA A 212 -9.43 20.76 3.47
C ALA A 212 -9.15 19.27 3.20
N ALA A 213 -9.82 18.40 3.98
CA ALA A 213 -9.74 16.97 3.75
C ALA A 213 -10.20 16.61 2.33
N PRO A 214 -9.59 15.61 1.67
CA PRO A 214 -10.08 15.12 0.39
C PRO A 214 -11.54 14.71 0.49
N THR A 215 -12.31 15.03 -0.55
CA THR A 215 -13.68 14.50 -0.65
C THR A 215 -13.60 13.01 -0.90
N GLN A 216 -14.13 12.21 0.02
CA GLN A 216 -14.23 10.78 -0.22
C GLN A 216 -15.28 10.50 -1.30
N PRO A 217 -14.98 9.60 -2.26
CA PRO A 217 -15.99 9.16 -3.21
C PRO A 217 -17.09 8.40 -2.48
N ASP A 218 -18.30 8.43 -3.03
CA ASP A 218 -19.40 7.60 -2.55
C ASP A 218 -18.97 6.12 -2.59
N SER A 219 -19.22 5.40 -1.50
CA SER A 219 -18.92 3.98 -1.38
C SER A 219 -20.19 3.18 -1.17
N ALA A 220 -20.29 2.07 -1.89
CA ALA A 220 -21.38 1.10 -1.71
C ALA A 220 -21.11 0.12 -0.56
N ILE A 221 -19.91 0.15 0.04
CA ILE A 221 -19.50 -0.81 1.06
C ILE A 221 -20.22 -0.55 2.39
N PRO A 222 -21.08 -1.48 2.87
CA PRO A 222 -21.72 -1.34 4.17
C PRO A 222 -20.70 -1.40 5.32
N THR A 223 -21.03 -0.79 6.47
CA THR A 223 -20.17 -0.82 7.67
C THR A 223 -20.30 -2.09 8.48
N GLU A 224 -21.41 -2.82 8.32
CA GLU A 224 -21.74 -4.01 9.10
C GLU A 224 -21.39 -5.30 8.33
N CYS A 225 -20.74 -6.24 9.00
CA CYS A 225 -20.31 -7.49 8.36
C CYS A 225 -21.47 -8.30 7.81
N GLU A 226 -22.59 -8.39 8.54
CA GLU A 226 -23.79 -9.12 8.10
C GLU A 226 -24.42 -8.52 6.83
N ALA A 227 -24.25 -7.22 6.60
CA ALA A 227 -24.72 -6.57 5.38
C ALA A 227 -23.77 -6.78 4.20
N LEU A 228 -22.48 -7.02 4.47
CA LEU A 228 -21.47 -7.33 3.45
C LEU A 228 -21.54 -8.79 3.02
N VAL A 229 -21.44 -9.71 3.98
CA VAL A 229 -21.62 -11.16 3.81
C VAL A 229 -22.24 -11.71 5.09
N PRO A 230 -23.45 -12.32 5.05
CA PRO A 230 -24.04 -12.91 6.24
C PRO A 230 -23.15 -13.99 6.85
N THR A 231 -23.05 -14.05 8.18
CA THR A 231 -22.23 -15.08 8.85
C THR A 231 -22.65 -16.48 8.43
N THR A 232 -23.96 -16.74 8.28
CA THR A 232 -24.48 -18.03 7.82
C THR A 232 -24.00 -18.42 6.41
N ALA A 233 -23.76 -17.44 5.53
CA ALA A 233 -23.17 -17.69 4.22
C ALA A 233 -21.71 -18.12 4.37
N VAL A 234 -20.92 -17.41 5.20
CA VAL A 234 -19.53 -17.78 5.49
C VAL A 234 -19.43 -19.17 6.12
N GLU A 235 -20.30 -19.49 7.08
CA GLU A 235 -20.36 -20.82 7.69
C GLU A 235 -20.68 -21.91 6.66
N SER A 236 -21.63 -21.65 5.76
CA SER A 236 -21.98 -22.59 4.69
C SER A 236 -20.85 -22.79 3.69
N LEU A 237 -20.12 -21.75 3.35
CA LEU A 237 -19.03 -21.79 2.36
C LEU A 237 -17.77 -22.45 2.91
N THR A 238 -17.47 -22.22 4.19
CA THR A 238 -16.24 -22.74 4.83
C THR A 238 -16.46 -24.07 5.56
N GLY A 239 -17.73 -24.47 5.78
CA GLY A 239 -18.07 -25.65 6.58
C GLY A 239 -17.82 -25.49 8.07
N THR A 240 -17.48 -24.27 8.54
CA THR A 240 -17.22 -23.97 9.95
C THR A 240 -18.45 -23.34 10.58
N SER A 241 -19.01 -23.97 11.60
CA SER A 241 -20.21 -23.46 12.31
C SER A 241 -19.86 -22.68 13.58
N GLY A 242 -20.78 -21.80 14.01
CA GLY A 242 -20.65 -21.04 15.24
C GLY A 242 -19.69 -19.86 15.10
N LEU A 243 -19.51 -19.33 13.88
CA LEU A 243 -18.63 -18.21 13.64
C LEU A 243 -19.19 -16.93 14.27
N VAL A 244 -18.29 -16.05 14.69
CA VAL A 244 -18.63 -14.70 15.14
C VAL A 244 -18.00 -13.71 14.19
N ALA A 245 -18.85 -12.89 13.55
CA ALA A 245 -18.40 -11.75 12.79
C ALA A 245 -17.97 -10.62 13.73
N THR A 246 -16.80 -10.06 13.49
CA THR A 246 -16.30 -8.86 14.15
C THR A 246 -15.94 -7.83 13.10
N THR A 247 -16.30 -6.58 13.38
CA THR A 247 -15.85 -5.42 12.62
C THR A 247 -14.86 -4.64 13.47
N SER A 248 -13.80 -4.12 12.86
CA SER A 248 -12.94 -3.16 13.53
C SER A 248 -12.43 -2.13 12.53
N ALA A 249 -12.27 -0.92 13.02
CA ALA A 249 -11.44 0.12 12.45
C ALA A 249 -10.76 0.83 13.63
N GLY A 250 -9.69 1.57 13.40
CA GLY A 250 -9.04 2.28 14.50
C GLY A 250 -8.08 1.41 15.31
N GLY A 251 -7.35 2.06 16.21
CA GLY A 251 -6.36 1.41 17.06
C GLY A 251 -5.62 2.40 17.94
N TRP A 252 -4.40 2.03 18.33
CA TRP A 252 -3.51 2.87 19.14
C TRP A 252 -2.32 3.40 18.31
N SER A 253 -2.34 3.23 16.99
CA SER A 253 -1.32 3.70 16.05
C SER A 253 -1.92 4.68 15.05
N GLU A 254 -1.06 5.44 14.39
CA GLU A 254 -1.40 6.46 13.40
C GLU A 254 -2.12 5.84 12.19
N TRP A 255 -1.62 4.74 11.63
CA TRP A 255 -2.30 4.07 10.50
C TRP A 255 -3.69 3.55 10.88
N ALA A 256 -3.88 3.12 12.13
CA ALA A 256 -5.16 2.60 12.58
C ALA A 256 -6.15 3.74 12.75
N GLU A 257 -5.71 4.88 13.31
CA GLU A 257 -6.49 6.11 13.33
C GLU A 257 -6.86 6.56 11.92
N ALA A 258 -5.91 6.58 10.98
CA ALA A 258 -6.18 6.90 9.58
C ALA A 258 -7.24 5.98 8.94
N MET A 259 -7.19 4.68 9.25
CA MET A 259 -8.22 3.71 8.82
C MET A 259 -9.61 4.10 9.36
N SER A 260 -9.71 4.50 10.63
CA SER A 260 -10.96 4.96 11.22
C SER A 260 -11.49 6.24 10.56
N ILE A 261 -10.60 7.21 10.30
CA ILE A 261 -10.95 8.49 9.66
C ILE A 261 -11.44 8.25 8.23
N ALA A 262 -10.76 7.37 7.51
CA ALA A 262 -11.09 7.02 6.14
C ALA A 262 -12.39 6.22 6.00
N GLY A 263 -12.97 5.74 7.11
CA GLY A 263 -14.06 4.76 7.05
C GLY A 263 -13.63 3.42 6.42
N ASN A 264 -12.32 3.16 6.39
CA ASN A 264 -11.77 1.88 6.00
C ASN A 264 -11.88 0.89 7.16
N GLY A 265 -11.80 -0.40 6.86
CA GLY A 265 -11.98 -1.38 7.90
C GLY A 265 -11.92 -2.80 7.38
N TRP A 266 -12.39 -3.70 8.23
CA TRP A 266 -12.40 -5.12 7.94
C TRP A 266 -13.48 -5.81 8.75
N CYS A 267 -14.00 -6.86 8.15
CA CYS A 267 -14.82 -7.88 8.76
C CYS A 267 -13.99 -9.15 8.90
N ARG A 268 -14.04 -9.76 10.07
CA ARG A 268 -13.36 -11.02 10.35
C ARG A 268 -14.35 -11.98 10.98
N TRP A 269 -14.43 -13.19 10.42
CA TRP A 269 -15.21 -14.29 10.97
C TRP A 269 -14.26 -15.22 11.69
N THR A 270 -14.44 -15.35 13.00
CA THR A 270 -13.57 -16.15 13.86
C THR A 270 -14.35 -17.22 14.61
N THR A 271 -13.65 -18.30 14.95
CA THR A 271 -14.14 -19.28 15.92
C THR A 271 -14.13 -18.65 17.33
N PRO A 272 -15.21 -18.77 18.13
CA PRO A 272 -15.29 -18.15 19.46
C PRO A 272 -14.22 -18.64 20.44
N ASP A 273 -13.81 -19.90 20.31
CA ASP A 273 -12.94 -20.56 21.29
C ASP A 273 -11.45 -20.31 21.02
N THR A 274 -11.04 -20.14 19.75
CA THR A 274 -9.62 -19.99 19.37
C THR A 274 -9.29 -18.61 18.81
N GLU A 275 -10.30 -17.77 18.52
CA GLU A 275 -10.14 -16.48 17.84
C GLU A 275 -9.38 -16.59 16.49
N GLU A 276 -9.38 -17.80 15.92
CA GLU A 276 -8.74 -18.11 14.64
C GLU A 276 -9.56 -17.52 13.50
N SER A 277 -8.90 -16.91 12.52
CA SER A 277 -9.59 -16.35 11.36
C SER A 277 -10.01 -17.48 10.43
N VAL A 278 -11.28 -17.56 10.10
CA VAL A 278 -11.76 -18.48 9.05
C VAL A 278 -11.89 -17.77 7.71
N ALA A 279 -12.34 -16.52 7.76
CA ALA A 279 -12.36 -15.61 6.62
C ALA A 279 -12.21 -14.17 7.08
N ALA A 280 -11.74 -13.31 6.18
CA ALA A 280 -11.73 -11.87 6.39
C ALA A 280 -12.08 -11.13 5.10
N VAL A 281 -12.75 -9.99 5.22
CA VAL A 281 -12.93 -9.02 4.14
C VAL A 281 -12.45 -7.67 4.63
N SER A 282 -11.39 -7.14 4.05
CA SER A 282 -10.88 -5.79 4.32
C SER A 282 -11.26 -4.86 3.17
N TRP A 283 -11.37 -3.56 3.42
CA TRP A 283 -11.71 -2.60 2.37
C TRP A 283 -11.05 -1.24 2.54
N ILE A 284 -10.85 -0.59 1.39
CA ILE A 284 -10.48 0.81 1.23
C ILE A 284 -11.56 1.48 0.40
N ARG A 285 -12.31 2.38 1.02
CA ARG A 285 -13.31 3.22 0.34
C ARG A 285 -12.59 4.21 -0.56
N GLY A 286 -12.98 4.26 -1.83
CA GLY A 286 -12.25 5.02 -2.84
C GLY A 286 -10.84 4.47 -3.13
N GLY A 287 -10.58 3.20 -2.80
CA GLY A 287 -9.25 2.59 -2.88
C GLY A 287 -8.78 2.14 -4.25
N ARG A 288 -9.54 2.37 -5.34
CA ARG A 288 -9.15 1.93 -6.69
C ARG A 288 -7.75 2.40 -7.09
N TRP A 289 -7.39 3.65 -6.81
CA TRP A 289 -6.05 4.20 -7.11
C TRP A 289 -4.93 3.36 -6.49
N ALA A 290 -5.15 2.81 -5.29
CA ALA A 290 -4.15 2.00 -4.61
C ALA A 290 -4.04 0.63 -5.27
N ALA A 291 -5.18 0.01 -5.60
CA ALA A 291 -5.20 -1.24 -6.34
C ALA A 291 -4.56 -1.12 -7.73
N ASP A 292 -4.85 -0.03 -8.46
CA ASP A 292 -4.24 0.28 -9.76
C ASP A 292 -2.72 0.46 -9.62
N ARG A 293 -2.28 1.26 -8.64
CA ARG A 293 -0.84 1.50 -8.37
C ARG A 293 -0.08 0.22 -8.02
N LEU A 294 -0.67 -0.67 -7.22
CA LEU A 294 -0.06 -1.95 -6.86
C LEU A 294 0.00 -2.93 -8.04
N ASP A 295 -1.01 -2.91 -8.91
CA ASP A 295 -1.04 -3.70 -10.14
C ASP A 295 0.07 -3.23 -11.11
N GLU A 296 0.17 -1.92 -11.33
CA GLU A 296 1.21 -1.29 -12.16
C GLU A 296 2.63 -1.56 -11.63
N ALA A 297 2.81 -1.56 -10.31
CA ALA A 297 4.08 -1.90 -9.66
C ALA A 297 4.43 -3.39 -9.73
N GLY A 298 3.50 -4.25 -10.20
CA GLY A 298 3.67 -5.70 -10.16
C GLY A 298 3.76 -6.24 -8.72
N ALA A 299 3.15 -5.54 -7.75
CA ALA A 299 3.16 -5.95 -6.34
C ALA A 299 2.01 -6.90 -5.99
N LEU A 300 1.01 -7.03 -6.86
CA LEU A 300 -0.06 -8.04 -6.76
C LEU A 300 0.40 -9.43 -7.25
N VAL A 301 1.65 -9.82 -6.97
CA VAL A 301 2.31 -11.01 -7.55
C VAL A 301 2.30 -12.23 -6.59
N PRO A 302 2.16 -13.49 -7.08
CA PRO A 302 2.08 -13.92 -8.48
C PRO A 302 0.94 -13.24 -9.22
N ALA A 303 1.14 -12.86 -10.48
CA ALA A 303 0.12 -12.20 -11.29
C ALA A 303 -1.20 -12.93 -11.10
N GLY A 304 -2.17 -12.24 -10.48
CA GLY A 304 -3.38 -12.90 -10.03
C GLY A 304 -4.12 -13.52 -11.20
N SER A 305 -4.69 -14.71 -11.01
CA SER A 305 -5.62 -15.26 -11.99
C SER A 305 -6.96 -14.54 -11.87
N ASP A 306 -7.66 -14.38 -13.00
CA ASP A 306 -9.06 -13.97 -12.98
C ASP A 306 -9.89 -15.09 -12.34
N PRO A 307 -10.55 -14.85 -11.18
CA PRO A 307 -11.37 -15.86 -10.52
C PRO A 307 -12.72 -16.12 -11.23
N GLY A 308 -13.00 -15.46 -12.36
CA GLY A 308 -14.24 -15.62 -13.11
C GLY A 308 -15.46 -15.12 -12.33
N LEU A 309 -15.31 -13.97 -11.67
CA LEU A 309 -16.42 -13.23 -11.10
C LEU A 309 -17.03 -12.40 -12.22
N ASP A 310 -18.34 -12.54 -12.46
CA ASP A 310 -19.07 -11.89 -13.56
C ASP A 310 -19.22 -10.37 -13.33
N LEU A 311 -18.09 -9.66 -13.25
CA LEU A 311 -18.00 -8.23 -13.00
C LEU A 311 -18.10 -7.44 -14.29
N THR A 312 -18.70 -6.25 -14.21
CA THR A 312 -18.78 -5.33 -15.35
C THR A 312 -17.56 -4.44 -15.39
N ALA A 313 -16.88 -4.36 -16.54
CA ALA A 313 -15.79 -3.40 -16.72
C ALA A 313 -16.25 -1.97 -16.33
N PRO A 314 -15.42 -1.18 -15.62
CA PRO A 314 -14.01 -1.39 -15.32
C PRO A 314 -13.71 -2.17 -14.01
N ASP A 315 -14.71 -2.82 -13.43
CA ASP A 315 -14.53 -3.65 -12.25
C ASP A 315 -13.74 -4.91 -12.57
N ARG A 316 -12.94 -5.36 -11.60
CA ARG A 316 -12.05 -6.51 -11.77
C ARG A 316 -11.86 -7.26 -10.47
N ALA A 317 -11.46 -8.51 -10.60
CA ALA A 317 -11.06 -9.38 -9.51
C ALA A 317 -9.71 -10.03 -9.81
N LEU A 318 -8.86 -10.13 -8.80
CA LEU A 318 -7.54 -10.76 -8.91
C LEU A 318 -7.36 -11.75 -7.76
N LEU A 319 -7.12 -13.02 -8.07
CA LEU A 319 -6.85 -14.06 -7.09
C LEU A 319 -5.35 -14.23 -6.88
N ARG A 320 -4.89 -14.17 -5.63
CA ARG A 320 -3.50 -14.39 -5.22
C ARG A 320 -3.46 -15.42 -4.09
N CYS A 321 -2.58 -16.41 -4.20
CA CYS A 321 -2.40 -17.40 -3.13
C CYS A 321 -0.94 -17.49 -2.69
N THR A 322 -0.77 -17.67 -1.38
CA THR A 322 0.48 -18.06 -0.73
C THR A 322 0.38 -19.52 -0.27
N GLU A 323 1.39 -20.03 0.42
CA GLU A 323 1.32 -21.38 1.00
C GLU A 323 0.31 -21.50 2.17
N TYR A 324 -0.13 -20.37 2.75
CA TYR A 324 -1.02 -20.36 3.93
C TYR A 324 -2.38 -19.73 3.68
N THR A 325 -2.50 -18.83 2.70
CA THR A 325 -3.73 -18.06 2.50
C THR A 325 -3.93 -17.69 1.04
N CYS A 326 -5.19 -17.65 0.62
CA CYS A 326 -5.66 -17.16 -0.66
C CYS A 326 -6.46 -15.86 -0.47
N THR A 327 -6.28 -14.94 -1.40
CA THR A 327 -6.80 -13.59 -1.35
C THR A 327 -7.40 -13.22 -2.70
N VAL A 328 -8.62 -12.69 -2.70
CA VAL A 328 -9.25 -12.08 -3.87
C VAL A 328 -9.34 -10.58 -3.67
N ASP A 329 -8.61 -9.83 -4.48
CA ASP A 329 -8.73 -8.38 -4.56
C ASP A 329 -9.87 -8.02 -5.52
N LEU A 330 -10.93 -7.42 -4.98
CA LEU A 330 -12.09 -6.94 -5.72
C LEU A 330 -11.99 -5.43 -5.88
N VAL A 331 -11.99 -4.93 -7.11
CA VAL A 331 -12.07 -3.50 -7.38
C VAL A 331 -13.43 -3.23 -8.03
N VAL A 332 -14.34 -2.60 -7.29
CA VAL A 332 -15.75 -2.39 -7.67
C VAL A 332 -16.08 -0.91 -7.53
N GLY A 333 -16.47 -0.26 -8.62
CA GLY A 333 -16.68 1.20 -8.63
C GLY A 333 -15.38 1.92 -8.26
N ALA A 334 -15.42 2.80 -7.24
CA ALA A 334 -14.23 3.47 -6.72
C ALA A 334 -13.50 2.65 -5.63
N ASP A 335 -14.09 1.57 -5.16
CA ASP A 335 -13.67 0.86 -3.95
C ASP A 335 -12.73 -0.31 -4.24
N TRP A 336 -11.86 -0.61 -3.27
CA TRP A 336 -11.04 -1.82 -3.26
C TRP A 336 -11.35 -2.64 -2.01
N LEU A 337 -11.73 -3.90 -2.22
CA LEU A 337 -11.92 -4.88 -1.17
C LEU A 337 -10.94 -6.03 -1.33
N GLN A 338 -10.62 -6.67 -0.24
CA GLN A 338 -9.76 -7.83 -0.21
C GLN A 338 -10.40 -8.93 0.63
N VAL A 339 -10.74 -10.04 -0.02
CA VAL A 339 -11.34 -11.22 0.60
C VAL A 339 -10.25 -12.25 0.85
N GLN A 340 -10.10 -12.73 2.08
CA GLN A 340 -9.07 -13.69 2.48
C GLN A 340 -9.68 -14.95 3.08
N SER A 341 -9.11 -16.11 2.74
CA SER A 341 -9.39 -17.41 3.36
C SER A 341 -8.18 -18.34 3.17
N ASP A 342 -8.07 -19.40 3.96
CA ASP A 342 -6.97 -20.37 3.86
C ASP A 342 -7.14 -21.33 2.66
N ASP A 343 -8.33 -21.35 2.05
CA ASP A 343 -8.66 -22.13 0.86
C ASP A 343 -9.04 -21.23 -0.32
N GLU A 344 -8.51 -21.56 -1.50
CA GLU A 344 -8.77 -20.82 -2.74
C GLU A 344 -10.27 -20.80 -3.10
N GLY A 345 -10.93 -21.95 -3.03
CA GLY A 345 -12.35 -22.09 -3.37
C GLY A 345 -13.23 -21.29 -2.42
N GLN A 346 -12.90 -21.29 -1.12
CA GLN A 346 -13.58 -20.47 -0.11
C GLN A 346 -13.38 -18.97 -0.37
N ALA A 347 -12.15 -18.52 -0.63
CA ALA A 347 -11.87 -17.12 -0.93
C ALA A 347 -12.66 -16.64 -2.16
N VAL A 348 -12.68 -17.41 -3.24
CA VAL A 348 -13.42 -17.08 -4.47
C VAL A 348 -14.93 -17.10 -4.23
N ALA A 349 -15.46 -18.07 -3.48
CA ALA A 349 -16.89 -18.15 -3.20
C ALA A 349 -17.38 -16.99 -2.32
N ILE A 350 -16.61 -16.62 -1.28
CA ILE A 350 -16.93 -15.46 -0.43
C ILE A 350 -16.84 -14.18 -1.25
N ALA A 351 -15.83 -14.04 -2.11
CA ALA A 351 -15.70 -12.88 -3.00
C ALA A 351 -16.87 -12.74 -3.97
N ARG A 352 -17.45 -13.85 -4.41
CA ARG A 352 -18.67 -13.86 -5.23
C ARG A 352 -19.88 -13.32 -4.45
N GLU A 353 -20.04 -13.73 -3.20
CA GLU A 353 -21.11 -13.20 -2.33
C GLU A 353 -20.94 -11.69 -2.08
N VAL A 354 -19.71 -11.24 -1.79
CA VAL A 354 -19.39 -9.81 -1.63
C VAL A 354 -19.76 -9.03 -2.90
N ALA A 355 -19.31 -9.50 -4.06
CA ALA A 355 -19.57 -8.83 -5.33
C ALA A 355 -21.08 -8.75 -5.64
N ALA A 356 -21.83 -9.82 -5.39
CA ALA A 356 -23.29 -9.83 -5.56
C ALA A 356 -23.98 -8.82 -4.64
N GLY A 357 -23.56 -8.75 -3.37
CA GLY A 357 -24.12 -7.79 -2.41
C GLY A 357 -23.87 -6.32 -2.78
N LEU A 358 -22.74 -6.00 -3.40
CA LEU A 358 -22.40 -4.64 -3.82
C LEU A 358 -23.13 -4.18 -5.09
N LEU A 359 -23.53 -5.12 -5.96
CA LEU A 359 -24.16 -4.80 -7.25
C LEU A 359 -25.70 -4.72 -7.18
N GLY A 360 -26.32 -5.23 -6.12
CA GLY A 360 -27.78 -5.24 -5.91
C GLY A 360 -28.52 -6.30 -6.73
#